data_AF-X0T9B9-F1
#
_entry.id   AF-X0T9B9-F1
#
_cell.length_a   1.000
_cell.length_b   1.000
_cell.length_c   1.000
_cell.angle_alpha   90.00
_cell.angle_beta   90.00
_cell.angle_gamma   90.00
#
_symmetry.space_group_name_H-M   'P 1'
#
loop_
_entity.id
_entity.type
_entity.pdbx_description
1 polymer ?
#
loop_
_entity_poly.entity_id
_entity_poly.type
_entity_poly.pdbx_seq_one_letter_code
_entity_poly.pdbx_strand_id
1 'polypeptide(L)'
;GAGRLRGLGMGAAALIVVYILVAPAWDLRALASGVFRERQDVGPIREQFKERISDLDVVFYEEDVNSTVAVLRRNENFSLIVNGKADASTYMRDSVTQTLIAAISAMMVPSAKRALVIGLGSGQTAGHLLQYPVQRVEVVEISPGVVRASRFFDHMNGRPLDDPRTVLVTQDAKTYLLTRPHARYDLILSEPSNPWIAGIGGLFTVEYFSAMKERLEPGGVMAQWIHTYEQNDETLGCVLLTFCEAFPYVTVWGMSVTDLVLVGSNEPVSWDFESSRTAFQRPGVAADLARISMGDLFTLLNQQLMSPLRVAEVTSLGGRLNTNNFPFLEYQAPRVFFLNTEATLHALFDERNWTLRNTGLELARYLDGREPTPAELVNSIDCIRDTGGMLPRLQASATAAWLEMEPDTPAGVEEAILTGYLSLKASVDKTAKLARD
;
A
#
# COMPACT_ATOMS: atom_id res chain seq x y z
N GLY A 1 -63.13 3.40 -23.47
CA GLY A 1 -62.07 2.80 -22.62
C GLY A 1 -60.67 3.02 -23.19
N ALA A 2 -60.34 2.39 -24.32
CA ALA A 2 -58.97 2.29 -24.84
C ALA A 2 -58.33 3.61 -25.34
N GLY A 3 -59.09 4.55 -25.92
CA GLY A 3 -58.54 5.82 -26.44
C GLY A 3 -58.05 6.80 -25.37
N ARG A 4 -58.73 6.85 -24.21
CA ARG A 4 -58.31 7.68 -23.07
C ARG A 4 -57.05 7.13 -22.40
N LEU A 5 -56.94 5.81 -22.27
CA LEU A 5 -55.74 5.15 -21.74
C LEU A 5 -54.51 5.36 -22.64
N ARG A 6 -54.67 5.35 -23.98
CA ARG A 6 -53.60 5.67 -24.93
C ARG A 6 -53.16 7.14 -24.89
N GLY A 7 -54.10 8.08 -24.78
CA GLY A 7 -53.79 9.51 -24.63
C GLY A 7 -53.09 9.85 -23.31
N LEU A 8 -53.48 9.21 -22.20
CA LEU A 8 -52.79 9.31 -20.91
C LEU A 8 -51.37 8.72 -20.97
N GLY A 9 -51.18 7.58 -21.64
CA GLY A 9 -49.86 6.96 -21.84
C GLY A 9 -48.91 7.83 -22.67
N MET A 10 -49.40 8.44 -23.75
CA MET A 10 -48.62 9.38 -24.57
C MET A 10 -48.27 10.67 -23.83
N GLY A 11 -49.22 11.22 -23.04
CA GLY A 11 -48.97 12.40 -22.20
C GLY A 11 -47.91 12.14 -21.12
N ALA A 12 -47.97 10.97 -20.46
CA ALA A 12 -46.96 10.57 -19.49
C ALA A 12 -45.58 10.37 -20.12
N ALA A 13 -45.50 9.73 -21.29
CA ALA A 13 -44.25 9.56 -22.02
C ALA A 13 -43.63 10.91 -22.44
N ALA A 14 -44.45 11.85 -22.93
CA ALA A 14 -43.99 13.19 -23.28
C ALA A 14 -43.46 13.95 -22.05
N LEU A 15 -44.14 13.84 -20.90
CA LEU A 15 -43.67 14.45 -19.65
C LEU A 15 -42.37 13.82 -19.14
N ILE A 16 -42.18 12.52 -19.29
CA ILE A 16 -40.92 11.83 -18.96
C ILE A 16 -39.79 12.31 -19.87
N VAL A 17 -40.02 12.43 -21.18
CA VAL A 17 -39.02 12.95 -22.12
C VAL A 17 -38.65 14.40 -21.80
N VAL A 18 -39.65 15.26 -21.54
CA VAL A 18 -39.40 16.64 -21.12
C VAL A 18 -38.63 16.68 -19.81
N TYR A 19 -38.97 15.83 -18.83
CA TYR A 19 -38.23 15.72 -17.59
C TYR A 19 -36.79 15.29 -17.82
N ILE A 20 -36.53 14.27 -18.64
CA ILE A 20 -35.16 13.82 -18.97
C ILE A 20 -34.34 14.94 -19.65
N LEU A 21 -34.97 15.74 -20.50
CA LEU A 21 -34.29 16.83 -21.22
C LEU A 21 -34.04 18.07 -20.37
N VAL A 22 -34.86 18.32 -19.35
CA VAL A 22 -34.83 19.56 -18.54
C VAL A 22 -34.29 19.32 -17.13
N ALA A 23 -34.32 18.08 -16.63
CA ALA A 23 -33.79 17.75 -15.32
C ALA A 23 -32.28 18.06 -15.28
N PRO A 24 -31.79 18.74 -14.23
CA PRO A 24 -30.36 18.97 -14.08
C PRO A 24 -29.64 17.62 -14.00
N ALA A 25 -28.54 17.49 -14.73
CA ALA A 25 -27.65 16.35 -14.57
C ALA A 25 -27.15 16.29 -13.13
N TRP A 26 -26.88 15.07 -12.64
CA TRP A 26 -26.24 14.88 -11.35
C TRP A 26 -24.87 15.56 -11.35
N ASP A 27 -24.54 16.28 -10.26
CA ASP A 27 -23.21 16.87 -10.12
C ASP A 27 -22.19 15.77 -9.80
N LEU A 28 -21.42 15.36 -10.80
CA LEU A 28 -20.43 14.29 -10.67
C LEU A 28 -19.38 14.58 -9.60
N ARG A 29 -19.08 15.86 -9.33
CA ARG A 29 -18.16 16.25 -8.25
C ARG A 29 -18.74 15.89 -6.90
N ALA A 30 -20.04 16.09 -6.71
CA ALA A 30 -20.73 15.68 -5.49
C ALA A 30 -20.75 14.16 -5.36
N LEU A 31 -21.01 13.42 -6.45
CA LEU A 31 -20.99 11.94 -6.42
C LEU A 31 -19.59 11.37 -6.13
N ALA A 32 -18.54 12.00 -6.66
CA ALA A 32 -17.16 11.57 -6.44
C ALA A 32 -16.53 12.11 -5.13
N SER A 33 -17.23 12.97 -4.39
CA SER A 33 -16.64 13.68 -3.23
C SER A 33 -16.43 12.84 -1.98
N GLY A 34 -17.02 11.64 -1.89
CA GLY A 34 -16.73 10.73 -0.77
C GLY A 34 -17.27 11.19 0.59
N VAL A 35 -18.36 11.97 0.63
CA VAL A 35 -18.90 12.59 1.86
C VAL A 35 -19.05 11.61 3.04
N PHE A 36 -19.34 10.33 2.78
CA PHE A 36 -19.49 9.30 3.81
C PHE A 36 -18.23 9.09 4.68
N ARG A 37 -17.05 9.46 4.16
CA ARG A 37 -15.77 9.36 4.85
C ARG A 37 -15.46 10.59 5.70
N GLU A 38 -16.12 11.71 5.42
CA GLU A 38 -15.92 12.97 6.12
C GLU A 38 -16.75 13.03 7.40
N ARG A 39 -16.08 13.29 8.53
CA ARG A 39 -16.69 13.22 9.87
C ARG A 39 -16.60 14.52 10.65
N GLN A 40 -15.94 15.53 10.09
CA GLN A 40 -16.09 16.90 10.59
C GLN A 40 -17.49 17.40 10.22
N ASP A 41 -18.03 18.32 11.01
CA ASP A 41 -19.24 19.07 10.66
C ASP A 41 -19.04 19.69 9.27
N VAL A 42 -19.52 19.00 8.24
CA VAL A 42 -19.88 19.61 6.96
C VAL A 42 -20.99 20.57 7.35
N GLY A 43 -20.61 21.81 7.67
CA GLY A 43 -21.51 22.84 8.18
C GLY A 43 -22.82 22.84 7.39
N PRO A 44 -23.96 23.20 8.03
CA PRO A 44 -25.31 22.85 7.56
C PRO A 44 -25.77 23.57 6.27
N ILE A 45 -24.85 24.06 5.43
CA ILE A 45 -25.14 24.97 4.33
C ILE A 45 -24.59 24.38 3.02
N ARG A 46 -25.51 23.93 2.17
CA ARG A 46 -25.29 23.48 0.78
C ARG A 46 -24.25 24.29 0.00
N GLU A 47 -24.18 25.60 0.23
CA GLU A 47 -23.23 26.49 -0.45
C GLU A 47 -21.77 26.26 -0.04
N GLN A 48 -21.48 25.95 1.23
CA GLN A 48 -20.13 25.58 1.67
C GLN A 48 -19.67 24.26 1.05
N PHE A 49 -20.59 23.29 0.94
CA PHE A 49 -20.30 22.03 0.25
C PHE A 49 -20.01 22.26 -1.24
N LYS A 50 -20.83 23.07 -1.92
CA LYS A 50 -20.59 23.44 -3.33
C LYS A 50 -19.26 24.15 -3.52
N GLU A 51 -18.90 25.08 -2.64
CA GLU A 51 -17.63 25.79 -2.69
C GLU A 51 -16.46 24.81 -2.55
N ARG A 52 -16.55 23.87 -1.60
CA ARG A 52 -15.53 22.84 -1.39
C ARG A 52 -15.30 21.95 -2.61
N ILE A 53 -16.37 21.52 -3.27
CA ILE A 53 -16.26 20.66 -4.46
C ILE A 53 -16.05 21.46 -5.75
N SER A 54 -16.05 22.80 -5.69
CA SER A 54 -15.99 23.65 -6.88
C SER A 54 -14.66 23.53 -7.62
N ASP A 55 -13.58 23.19 -6.90
CA ASP A 55 -12.23 22.97 -7.41
C ASP A 55 -11.99 21.54 -7.94
N LEU A 56 -12.97 20.64 -7.79
CA LEU A 56 -12.86 19.27 -8.27
C LEU A 56 -13.09 19.21 -9.78
N ASP A 57 -12.04 18.88 -10.51
CA ASP A 57 -12.11 18.59 -11.93
C ASP A 57 -12.26 17.07 -12.14
N VAL A 58 -13.46 16.63 -12.49
CA VAL A 58 -13.76 15.22 -12.78
C VAL A 58 -13.41 14.95 -14.25
N VAL A 59 -12.22 14.43 -14.51
CA VAL A 59 -11.72 14.18 -15.87
C VAL A 59 -12.14 12.81 -16.42
N PHE A 60 -12.64 11.94 -15.56
CA PHE A 60 -13.22 10.64 -15.90
C PHE A 60 -14.32 10.29 -14.90
N TYR A 61 -15.41 9.69 -15.38
CA TYR A 61 -16.46 9.13 -14.54
C TYR A 61 -17.13 7.97 -15.27
N GLU A 62 -17.31 6.86 -14.56
CA GLU A 62 -18.05 5.71 -15.04
C GLU A 62 -18.69 4.95 -13.87
N GLU A 63 -19.79 4.27 -14.14
CA GLU A 63 -20.40 3.31 -13.23
C GLU A 63 -20.38 1.94 -13.90
N ASP A 64 -19.74 0.97 -13.24
CA ASP A 64 -19.73 -0.42 -13.66
C ASP A 64 -20.45 -1.33 -12.66
N VAL A 65 -20.45 -2.64 -12.93
CA VAL A 65 -21.16 -3.63 -12.10
C VAL A 65 -20.61 -3.76 -10.68
N ASN A 66 -19.41 -3.25 -10.42
CA ASN A 66 -18.73 -3.34 -9.13
C ASN A 66 -18.71 -1.99 -8.39
N SER A 67 -18.55 -0.89 -9.11
CA SER A 67 -18.30 0.42 -8.49
C SER A 67 -18.61 1.61 -9.39
N THR A 68 -18.74 2.77 -8.74
CA THR A 68 -18.54 4.06 -9.40
C THR A 68 -17.05 4.38 -9.41
N VAL A 69 -16.51 4.71 -10.58
CA VAL A 69 -15.10 5.01 -10.80
C VAL A 69 -14.98 6.42 -11.36
N ALA A 70 -14.17 7.25 -10.73
CA ALA A 70 -13.87 8.60 -11.21
C ALA A 70 -12.37 8.86 -11.16
N VAL A 71 -11.89 9.77 -12.01
CA VAL A 71 -10.57 10.38 -11.85
C VAL A 71 -10.75 11.85 -11.58
N LEU A 72 -10.29 12.28 -10.41
CA LEU A 72 -10.25 13.67 -10.02
C LEU A 72 -8.88 14.24 -10.36
N ARG A 73 -8.86 15.44 -10.95
CA ARG A 73 -7.64 16.21 -11.20
C ARG A 73 -7.61 17.42 -10.28
N ARG A 74 -6.48 17.64 -9.62
CA ARG A 74 -6.16 18.84 -8.85
C ARG A 74 -4.76 19.31 -9.24
N ASN A 75 -4.69 20.44 -9.94
CA ASN A 75 -3.47 20.90 -10.61
C ASN A 75 -2.93 19.80 -11.56
N GLU A 76 -1.69 19.36 -11.37
CA GLU A 76 -1.07 18.27 -12.14
C GLU A 76 -1.31 16.88 -11.53
N ASN A 77 -1.97 16.80 -10.37
CA ASN A 77 -2.19 15.53 -9.68
C ASN A 77 -3.53 14.89 -10.04
N PHE A 78 -3.55 13.57 -10.13
CA PHE A 78 -4.72 12.75 -10.39
C PHE A 78 -5.00 11.83 -9.20
N SER A 79 -6.27 11.59 -8.91
CA SER A 79 -6.72 10.63 -7.89
C SER A 79 -7.80 9.73 -8.47
N LEU A 80 -7.58 8.42 -8.40
CA LEU A 80 -8.53 7.39 -8.76
C LEU A 80 -9.49 7.22 -7.60
N ILE A 81 -10.75 7.54 -7.83
CA ILE A 81 -11.81 7.45 -6.85
C ILE A 81 -12.70 6.26 -7.19
N VAL A 82 -12.84 5.34 -6.25
CA VAL A 82 -13.72 4.17 -6.34
C VAL A 82 -14.77 4.28 -5.22
N ASN A 83 -16.04 4.32 -5.59
CA ASN A 83 -17.16 4.51 -4.65
C ASN A 83 -16.98 5.73 -3.73
N GLY A 84 -16.43 6.82 -4.27
CA GLY A 84 -16.17 8.06 -3.54
C GLY A 84 -14.90 8.05 -2.68
N LYS A 85 -14.12 6.96 -2.64
CA LYS A 85 -12.84 6.89 -1.88
C LYS A 85 -11.64 6.82 -2.82
N ALA A 86 -10.56 7.52 -2.49
CA ALA A 86 -9.31 7.46 -3.25
C ALA A 86 -8.60 6.11 -3.06
N ASP A 87 -8.48 5.33 -4.13
CA ASP A 87 -7.79 4.03 -4.14
C ASP A 87 -6.35 4.13 -4.68
N ALA A 88 -6.05 5.16 -5.46
CA ALA A 88 -4.68 5.49 -5.87
C ALA A 88 -4.59 6.97 -6.25
N SER A 89 -3.40 7.54 -6.22
CA SER A 89 -3.16 8.88 -6.74
C SER A 89 -1.75 9.05 -7.26
N THR A 90 -1.51 10.19 -7.90
CA THR A 90 -0.18 10.66 -8.29
C THR A 90 0.55 11.38 -7.15
N TYR A 91 -0.10 11.57 -6.00
CA TYR A 91 0.55 12.16 -4.85
C TYR A 91 1.67 11.23 -4.36
N MET A 92 2.70 11.83 -3.78
CA MET A 92 3.88 11.15 -3.27
C MET A 92 3.50 9.95 -2.38
N ARG A 93 2.61 10.18 -1.40
CA ARG A 93 2.22 9.18 -0.41
C ARG A 93 1.69 7.87 -1.02
N ASP A 94 0.84 7.95 -2.04
CA ASP A 94 0.26 6.76 -2.67
C ASP A 94 1.23 6.12 -3.68
N SER A 95 2.10 6.92 -4.29
CA SER A 95 3.14 6.45 -5.20
C SER A 95 4.19 5.62 -4.46
N VAL A 96 4.50 5.99 -3.20
CA VAL A 96 5.43 5.24 -2.33
C VAL A 96 4.92 3.81 -2.12
N THR A 97 3.67 3.64 -1.70
CA THR A 97 3.08 2.31 -1.46
C THR A 97 3.15 1.40 -2.69
N GLN A 98 2.67 1.90 -3.83
CA GLN A 98 2.62 1.12 -5.09
C GLN A 98 4.02 0.80 -5.65
N THR A 99 4.99 1.69 -5.45
CA THR A 99 6.37 1.47 -5.91
C THR A 99 7.11 0.51 -4.98
N LEU A 100 7.01 0.68 -3.66
CA LEU A 100 7.80 -0.09 -2.70
C LEU A 100 7.35 -1.54 -2.59
N ILE A 101 6.05 -1.84 -2.68
CA ILE A 101 5.58 -3.23 -2.68
C ILE A 101 6.18 -4.03 -3.85
N ALA A 102 6.30 -3.40 -5.03
CA ALA A 102 6.99 -3.96 -6.19
C ALA A 102 8.51 -4.06 -5.98
N ALA A 103 9.14 -2.99 -5.48
CA ALA A 103 10.59 -2.95 -5.28
C ALA A 103 11.07 -4.00 -4.28
N ILE A 104 10.41 -4.10 -3.13
CA ILE A 104 10.73 -5.07 -2.07
C ILE A 104 10.58 -6.49 -2.62
N SER A 105 9.43 -6.80 -3.23
CA SER A 105 9.17 -8.13 -3.76
C SER A 105 10.19 -8.55 -4.83
N ALA A 106 10.49 -7.66 -5.79
CA ALA A 106 11.40 -7.95 -6.89
C ALA A 106 12.88 -8.01 -6.45
N MET A 107 13.29 -7.24 -5.44
CA MET A 107 14.64 -7.31 -4.88
C MET A 107 14.83 -8.51 -3.94
N MET A 108 13.76 -8.98 -3.28
CA MET A 108 13.77 -10.23 -2.52
C MET A 108 13.91 -11.46 -3.42
N VAL A 109 13.38 -11.40 -4.65
CA VAL A 109 13.49 -12.48 -5.64
C VAL A 109 14.06 -11.94 -6.97
N PRO A 110 15.37 -11.64 -7.06
CA PRO A 110 15.97 -11.03 -8.26
C PRO A 110 15.83 -11.88 -9.54
N SER A 111 15.60 -13.17 -9.38
CA SER A 111 15.41 -14.15 -10.45
C SER A 111 13.96 -14.27 -10.94
N ALA A 112 13.02 -13.49 -10.38
CA ALA A 112 11.61 -13.56 -10.70
C ALA A 112 11.33 -13.37 -12.19
N LYS A 113 10.53 -14.29 -12.77
CA LYS A 113 10.12 -14.29 -14.18
C LYS A 113 8.64 -14.02 -14.34
N ARG A 114 7.81 -14.49 -13.41
CA ARG A 114 6.35 -14.41 -13.46
C ARG A 114 5.82 -13.71 -12.21
N ALA A 115 5.13 -12.60 -12.42
CA ALA A 115 4.45 -11.88 -11.36
C ALA A 115 2.93 -11.91 -11.57
N LEU A 116 2.19 -11.97 -10.47
CA LEU A 116 0.75 -11.73 -10.40
C LEU A 116 0.52 -10.47 -9.58
N VAL A 117 -0.25 -9.52 -10.11
CA VAL A 117 -0.70 -8.31 -9.42
C VAL A 117 -2.21 -8.39 -9.30
N ILE A 118 -2.74 -8.37 -8.07
CA ILE A 118 -4.17 -8.32 -7.77
C ILE A 118 -4.54 -6.89 -7.42
N GLY A 119 -5.44 -6.30 -8.22
CA GLY A 119 -5.76 -4.88 -8.20
C GLY A 119 -4.83 -4.11 -9.14
N LEU A 120 -5.41 -3.39 -10.11
CA LEU A 120 -4.64 -2.54 -11.03
C LEU A 120 -4.42 -1.15 -10.43
N GLY A 121 -5.46 -0.55 -9.85
CA GLY A 121 -5.40 0.83 -9.33
C GLY A 121 -4.88 1.83 -10.36
N SER A 122 -3.84 2.60 -10.01
CA SER A 122 -3.18 3.51 -10.96
C SER A 122 -2.21 2.81 -11.92
N GLY A 123 -1.95 1.51 -11.74
CA GLY A 123 -1.01 0.72 -12.53
C GLY A 123 0.46 0.87 -12.12
N GLN A 124 0.79 1.71 -11.15
CA GLN A 124 2.18 1.97 -10.76
C GLN A 124 2.92 0.71 -10.28
N THR A 125 2.27 -0.18 -9.53
CA THR A 125 2.88 -1.46 -9.09
C THR A 125 3.32 -2.32 -10.27
N ALA A 126 2.42 -2.55 -11.23
CA ALA A 126 2.74 -3.32 -12.44
C ALA A 126 3.82 -2.60 -13.28
N GLY A 127 3.70 -1.28 -13.41
CA GLY A 127 4.67 -0.42 -14.08
C GLY A 127 6.09 -0.53 -13.55
N HIS A 128 6.22 -0.50 -12.22
CA HIS A 128 7.50 -0.61 -11.54
C HIS A 128 8.08 -2.02 -11.68
N LEU A 129 7.26 -3.07 -11.51
CA LEU A 129 7.69 -4.46 -11.74
C LEU A 129 8.27 -4.66 -13.14
N LEU A 130 7.72 -4.00 -14.17
CA LEU A 130 8.21 -4.09 -15.54
C LEU A 130 9.61 -3.48 -15.75
N GLN A 131 10.13 -2.70 -14.80
CA GLN A 131 11.51 -2.20 -14.81
C GLN A 131 12.54 -3.28 -14.42
N TYR A 132 12.07 -4.38 -13.81
CA TYR A 132 12.86 -5.57 -13.48
C TYR A 132 12.85 -6.57 -14.66
N PRO A 133 13.78 -7.56 -14.68
CA PRO A 133 13.85 -8.55 -15.75
C PRO A 133 12.73 -9.61 -15.73
N VAL A 134 11.53 -9.24 -15.27
CA VAL A 134 10.33 -10.08 -15.32
C VAL A 134 9.95 -10.34 -16.78
N GLN A 135 9.49 -11.56 -17.05
CA GLN A 135 9.11 -12.03 -18.38
C GLN A 135 7.60 -11.90 -18.61
N ARG A 136 6.80 -11.95 -17.54
CA ARG A 136 5.34 -11.86 -17.59
C ARG A 136 4.79 -11.26 -16.30
N VAL A 137 3.89 -10.29 -16.44
CA VAL A 137 3.13 -9.69 -15.34
C VAL A 137 1.65 -9.91 -15.64
N GLU A 138 0.97 -10.75 -14.87
CA GLU A 138 -0.49 -10.88 -14.97
C GLU A 138 -1.13 -9.89 -14.00
N VAL A 139 -2.02 -9.04 -14.50
CA VAL A 139 -2.77 -8.09 -13.69
C VAL A 139 -4.22 -8.54 -13.64
N VAL A 140 -4.75 -8.76 -12.45
CA VAL A 140 -6.14 -9.15 -12.22
C VAL A 140 -6.88 -7.98 -11.61
N GLU A 141 -7.82 -7.43 -12.37
CA GLU A 141 -8.62 -6.28 -11.96
C GLU A 141 -10.10 -6.62 -12.09
N ILE A 142 -10.90 -6.39 -11.05
CA ILE A 142 -12.32 -6.74 -11.04
C ILE A 142 -13.16 -5.73 -11.82
N SER A 143 -12.75 -4.45 -11.82
CA SER A 143 -13.48 -3.32 -12.40
C SER A 143 -12.97 -2.93 -13.79
N PRO A 144 -13.78 -3.11 -14.85
CA PRO A 144 -13.48 -2.54 -16.16
C PRO A 144 -13.33 -1.01 -16.12
N GLY A 145 -14.05 -0.32 -15.22
CA GLY A 145 -13.93 1.13 -15.03
C GLY A 145 -12.53 1.53 -14.55
N VAL A 146 -11.96 0.80 -13.59
CA VAL A 146 -10.57 1.01 -13.11
C VAL A 146 -9.56 0.79 -14.25
N VAL A 147 -9.76 -0.21 -15.10
CA VAL A 147 -8.90 -0.45 -16.28
C VAL A 147 -8.87 0.76 -17.22
N ARG A 148 -10.03 1.39 -17.47
CA ARG A 148 -10.08 2.61 -18.30
C ARG A 148 -9.50 3.83 -17.58
N ALA A 149 -9.80 3.96 -16.29
CA ALA A 149 -9.31 5.05 -15.46
C ALA A 149 -7.78 5.01 -15.27
N SER A 150 -7.16 3.83 -15.25
CA SER A 150 -5.70 3.69 -15.08
C SER A 150 -4.91 4.41 -16.18
N ARG A 151 -5.51 4.61 -17.37
CA ARG A 151 -4.91 5.33 -18.50
C ARG A 151 -4.62 6.80 -18.22
N PHE A 152 -5.32 7.41 -17.25
CA PHE A 152 -5.03 8.77 -16.81
C PHE A 152 -3.71 8.86 -16.03
N PHE A 153 -3.16 7.72 -15.59
CA PHE A 153 -1.90 7.61 -14.85
C PHE A 153 -0.73 7.15 -15.74
N ASP A 154 -0.95 6.97 -17.05
CA ASP A 154 0.04 6.50 -18.03
C ASP A 154 1.32 7.36 -18.07
N HIS A 155 1.23 8.62 -17.64
CA HIS A 155 2.35 9.54 -17.54
C HIS A 155 3.31 9.24 -16.37
N MET A 156 2.92 8.36 -15.44
CA MET A 156 3.73 8.04 -14.23
C MET A 156 3.94 6.54 -14.00
N ASN A 157 3.03 5.70 -14.47
CA ASN A 157 3.08 4.25 -14.25
C ASN A 157 3.88 3.50 -15.32
N GLY A 158 4.45 4.18 -16.33
CA GLY A 158 5.19 3.51 -17.41
C GLY A 158 4.32 2.71 -18.39
N ARG A 159 3.01 2.97 -18.44
CA ARG A 159 2.03 2.38 -19.37
C ARG A 159 2.00 0.85 -19.33
N PRO A 160 1.82 0.23 -18.16
CA PRO A 160 2.01 -1.22 -17.99
C PRO A 160 1.08 -2.04 -18.88
N LEU A 161 -0.12 -1.54 -19.18
CA LEU A 161 -1.09 -2.23 -20.03
C LEU A 161 -0.73 -2.23 -21.53
N ASP A 162 0.25 -1.41 -21.94
CA ASP A 162 0.79 -1.39 -23.31
C ASP A 162 2.05 -2.26 -23.45
N ASP A 163 2.64 -2.71 -22.34
CA ASP A 163 3.82 -3.59 -22.36
C ASP A 163 3.42 -5.02 -22.77
N PRO A 164 4.08 -5.63 -23.77
CA PRO A 164 3.74 -6.97 -24.25
C PRO A 164 3.94 -8.09 -23.20
N ARG A 165 4.66 -7.82 -22.12
CA ARG A 165 4.82 -8.75 -20.99
C ARG A 165 3.60 -8.75 -20.06
N THR A 166 2.72 -7.76 -20.18
CA THR A 166 1.54 -7.63 -19.34
C THR A 166 0.36 -8.39 -19.91
N VAL A 167 -0.31 -9.16 -19.06
CA VAL A 167 -1.58 -9.82 -19.38
C VAL A 167 -2.63 -9.33 -18.41
N LEU A 168 -3.53 -8.48 -18.89
CA LEU A 168 -4.69 -8.03 -18.12
C LEU A 168 -5.78 -9.10 -18.13
N VAL A 169 -6.31 -9.42 -16.95
CA VAL A 169 -7.45 -10.33 -16.77
C VAL A 169 -8.51 -9.60 -15.95
N THR A 170 -9.60 -9.22 -16.60
CA THR A 170 -10.72 -8.57 -15.91
C THR A 170 -11.59 -9.61 -15.20
N GLN A 171 -11.33 -9.84 -13.91
CA GLN A 171 -11.96 -10.92 -13.12
C GLN A 171 -11.80 -10.66 -11.62
N ASP A 172 -12.70 -11.23 -10.81
CA ASP A 172 -12.50 -11.34 -9.36
C ASP A 172 -11.27 -12.20 -9.02
N ALA A 173 -10.47 -11.76 -8.05
CA ALA A 173 -9.24 -12.44 -7.66
C ALA A 173 -9.49 -13.88 -7.18
N LYS A 174 -10.51 -14.12 -6.36
CA LYS A 174 -10.81 -15.48 -5.85
C LYS A 174 -11.22 -16.41 -7.00
N THR A 175 -12.06 -15.92 -7.90
CA THR A 175 -12.50 -16.63 -9.11
C THR A 175 -11.32 -16.92 -10.03
N TYR A 176 -10.42 -15.96 -10.23
CA TYR A 176 -9.19 -16.14 -10.99
C TYR A 176 -8.33 -17.28 -10.42
N LEU A 177 -8.12 -17.30 -9.10
CA LEU A 177 -7.32 -18.35 -8.46
C LEU A 177 -7.99 -19.72 -8.61
N LEU A 178 -9.30 -19.81 -8.36
CA LEU A 178 -10.06 -21.06 -8.44
C LEU A 178 -10.09 -21.65 -9.85
N THR A 179 -10.18 -20.81 -10.87
CA THR A 179 -10.22 -21.25 -12.28
C THR A 179 -8.85 -21.56 -12.87
N ARG A 180 -7.76 -21.25 -12.14
CA ARG A 180 -6.37 -21.48 -12.57
C ARG A 180 -5.54 -22.20 -11.48
N PRO A 181 -5.91 -23.43 -11.09
CA PRO A 181 -5.23 -24.15 -10.00
C PRO A 181 -3.75 -24.48 -10.28
N HIS A 182 -3.36 -24.50 -11.56
CA HIS A 182 -1.98 -24.81 -11.99
C HIS A 182 -1.14 -23.56 -12.29
N ALA A 183 -1.69 -22.35 -12.15
CA ALA A 183 -0.91 -21.13 -12.29
C ALA A 183 0.14 -21.04 -11.16
N ARG A 184 1.33 -20.54 -11.49
CA ARG A 184 2.45 -20.39 -10.57
C ARG A 184 3.18 -19.08 -10.84
N TYR A 185 3.67 -18.45 -9.77
CA TYR A 185 4.28 -17.12 -9.79
C TYR A 185 5.48 -17.08 -8.86
N ASP A 186 6.52 -16.37 -9.27
CA ASP A 186 7.64 -16.03 -8.38
C ASP A 186 7.21 -14.92 -7.41
N LEU A 187 6.39 -13.99 -7.89
CA LEU A 187 5.88 -12.85 -7.12
C LEU A 187 4.35 -12.79 -7.19
N ILE A 188 3.68 -12.67 -6.05
CA ILE A 188 2.25 -12.33 -5.98
C ILE A 188 2.12 -11.04 -5.16
N LEU A 189 1.60 -9.97 -5.75
CA LEU A 189 1.38 -8.70 -5.09
C LEU A 189 -0.13 -8.46 -5.03
N SER A 190 -0.67 -8.27 -3.83
CA SER A 190 -2.09 -8.15 -3.57
C SER A 190 -2.39 -6.81 -2.92
N GLU A 191 -3.00 -5.92 -3.69
CA GLU A 191 -3.35 -4.55 -3.30
C GLU A 191 -4.86 -4.30 -3.53
N PRO A 192 -5.74 -5.03 -2.82
CA PRO A 192 -7.17 -4.72 -2.86
C PRO A 192 -7.46 -3.39 -2.17
N SER A 193 -8.70 -2.91 -2.29
CA SER A 193 -9.16 -1.74 -1.52
C SER A 193 -9.22 -2.04 0.00
N ASN A 194 -9.74 -1.12 0.80
CA ASN A 194 -9.74 -1.28 2.25
C ASN A 194 -10.70 -2.40 2.72
N PRO A 195 -10.31 -3.24 3.72
CA PRO A 195 -11.16 -4.28 4.31
C PRO A 195 -12.56 -3.86 4.80
N TRP A 196 -12.79 -2.57 5.05
CA TRP A 196 -14.11 -2.07 5.45
C TRP A 196 -15.08 -1.86 4.27
N ILE A 197 -14.61 -2.02 3.03
CA ILE A 197 -15.46 -2.13 1.85
C ILE A 197 -16.02 -3.57 1.79
N ALA A 198 -17.33 -3.69 1.56
CA ALA A 198 -18.01 -4.97 1.49
C ALA A 198 -17.34 -5.95 0.52
N GLY A 199 -17.17 -7.20 0.95
CA GLY A 199 -16.54 -8.27 0.18
C GLY A 199 -15.01 -8.27 0.18
N ILE A 200 -14.35 -7.13 0.47
CA ILE A 200 -12.88 -7.05 0.46
C ILE A 200 -12.26 -7.82 1.62
N GLY A 201 -12.95 -7.93 2.76
CA GLY A 201 -12.53 -8.81 3.87
C GLY A 201 -12.30 -10.27 3.44
N GLY A 202 -12.93 -10.71 2.36
CA GLY A 202 -12.72 -12.04 1.75
C GLY A 202 -11.32 -12.26 1.15
N LEU A 203 -10.60 -11.19 0.81
CA LEU A 203 -9.21 -11.18 0.31
C LEU A 203 -8.18 -11.14 1.44
N PHE A 204 -8.63 -11.29 2.68
CA PHE A 204 -7.77 -11.37 3.87
C PHE A 204 -8.08 -12.63 4.69
N THR A 205 -8.56 -13.69 4.03
CA THR A 205 -8.94 -14.96 4.69
C THR A 205 -7.80 -15.97 4.67
N VAL A 206 -7.78 -16.91 5.64
CA VAL A 206 -6.83 -18.04 5.64
C VAL A 206 -6.89 -18.77 4.29
N GLU A 207 -8.08 -19.00 3.75
CA GLU A 207 -8.26 -19.71 2.48
C GLU A 207 -7.72 -18.92 1.28
N TYR A 208 -7.88 -17.60 1.26
CA TYR A 208 -7.31 -16.75 0.21
C TYR A 208 -5.78 -16.77 0.26
N PHE A 209 -5.19 -16.56 1.43
CA PHE A 209 -3.74 -16.60 1.59
C PHE A 209 -3.16 -17.99 1.31
N SER A 210 -3.85 -19.06 1.75
CA SER A 210 -3.45 -20.44 1.42
C SER A 210 -3.51 -20.70 -0.08
N ALA A 211 -4.53 -20.19 -0.78
CA ALA A 211 -4.59 -20.29 -2.23
C ALA A 211 -3.42 -19.55 -2.89
N MET A 212 -3.03 -18.37 -2.41
CA MET A 212 -1.86 -17.66 -2.92
C MET A 212 -0.56 -18.45 -2.66
N LYS A 213 -0.40 -18.98 -1.45
CA LYS A 213 0.73 -19.83 -1.06
C LYS A 213 0.94 -21.01 -2.00
N GLU A 214 -0.14 -21.69 -2.38
CA GLU A 214 -0.11 -22.82 -3.33
C GLU A 214 0.28 -22.44 -4.76
N ARG A 215 0.20 -21.15 -5.09
CA ARG A 215 0.52 -20.59 -6.41
C ARG A 215 1.90 -19.93 -6.45
N LEU A 216 2.67 -19.99 -5.36
CA LEU A 216 4.07 -19.58 -5.38
C LEU A 216 4.94 -20.68 -6.00
N GLU A 217 5.87 -20.27 -6.84
CA GLU A 217 7.04 -21.08 -7.19
C GLU A 217 7.95 -21.26 -5.95
N PRO A 218 8.81 -22.29 -5.91
CA PRO A 218 9.83 -22.39 -4.87
C PRO A 218 10.70 -21.12 -4.80
N GLY A 219 10.92 -20.60 -3.60
CA GLY A 219 11.59 -19.31 -3.37
C GLY A 219 10.76 -18.06 -3.71
N GLY A 220 9.51 -18.23 -4.16
CA GLY A 220 8.59 -17.12 -4.43
C GLY A 220 8.03 -16.47 -3.17
N VAL A 221 7.53 -15.23 -3.33
CA VAL A 221 6.96 -14.43 -2.25
C VAL A 221 5.58 -13.89 -2.60
N MET A 222 4.75 -13.74 -1.57
CA MET A 222 3.48 -13.04 -1.66
C MET A 222 3.50 -11.79 -0.78
N ALA A 223 3.21 -10.63 -1.36
CA ALA A 223 3.11 -9.35 -0.68
C ALA A 223 1.65 -8.91 -0.59
N GLN A 224 1.16 -8.66 0.62
CA GLN A 224 -0.19 -8.17 0.90
C GLN A 224 -0.13 -6.76 1.48
N TRP A 225 -0.76 -5.80 0.81
CA TRP A 225 -0.95 -4.46 1.37
C TRP A 225 -2.03 -4.46 2.47
N ILE A 226 -1.82 -3.66 3.51
CA ILE A 226 -2.82 -3.36 4.54
C ILE A 226 -2.59 -1.95 5.15
N HIS A 227 -3.64 -1.17 5.27
CA HIS A 227 -3.64 0.14 5.95
C HIS A 227 -3.74 0.06 7.48
N THR A 228 -3.34 1.14 8.17
CA THR A 228 -3.43 1.29 9.64
C THR A 228 -4.32 2.46 10.09
N TYR A 229 -4.77 3.33 9.17
CA TYR A 229 -5.82 4.33 9.43
C TYR A 229 -7.22 3.70 9.43
N GLU A 230 -8.22 4.28 10.09
CA GLU A 230 -9.60 3.74 10.09
C GLU A 230 -9.67 2.24 10.48
N GLN A 231 -8.76 1.84 11.37
CA GLN A 231 -8.43 0.49 11.77
C GLN A 231 -8.19 0.45 13.29
N ASN A 232 -7.95 -0.73 13.85
CA ASN A 232 -7.54 -0.87 15.24
C ASN A 232 -6.66 -2.11 15.41
N ASP A 233 -6.05 -2.25 16.58
CA ASP A 233 -5.11 -3.33 16.86
C ASP A 233 -5.75 -4.73 16.79
N GLU A 234 -7.03 -4.87 17.13
CA GLU A 234 -7.76 -6.14 16.98
C GLU A 234 -7.89 -6.54 15.49
N THR A 235 -8.18 -5.57 14.63
CA THR A 235 -8.35 -5.79 13.18
C THR A 235 -7.01 -6.06 12.51
N LEU A 236 -5.98 -5.26 12.81
CA LEU A 236 -4.63 -5.48 12.27
C LEU A 236 -4.02 -6.79 12.80
N GLY A 237 -4.21 -7.09 14.09
CA GLY A 237 -3.80 -8.35 14.69
C GLY A 237 -4.48 -9.55 14.03
N CYS A 238 -5.78 -9.45 13.72
CA CYS A 238 -6.49 -10.48 12.96
C CYS A 238 -5.87 -10.70 11.58
N VAL A 239 -5.56 -9.65 10.83
CA VAL A 239 -4.91 -9.76 9.51
C VAL A 239 -3.54 -10.44 9.63
N LEU A 240 -2.69 -10.00 10.57
CA LEU A 240 -1.36 -10.58 10.81
C LEU A 240 -1.45 -12.07 11.17
N LEU A 241 -2.31 -12.43 12.12
CA LEU A 241 -2.54 -13.82 12.52
C LEU A 241 -3.01 -14.68 11.34
N THR A 242 -3.97 -14.17 10.58
CA THR A 242 -4.53 -14.87 9.42
C THR A 242 -3.50 -15.09 8.33
N PHE A 243 -2.60 -14.12 8.12
CA PHE A 243 -1.50 -14.22 7.17
C PHE A 243 -0.46 -15.27 7.62
N CYS A 244 -0.09 -15.27 8.90
CA CYS A 244 0.85 -16.24 9.47
C CYS A 244 0.31 -17.67 9.54
N GLU A 245 -1.01 -17.85 9.62
CA GLU A 245 -1.63 -19.18 9.50
C GLU A 245 -1.35 -19.81 8.13
N ALA A 246 -1.27 -18.99 7.07
CA ALA A 246 -0.90 -19.46 5.74
C ALA A 246 0.61 -19.56 5.56
N PHE A 247 1.38 -18.52 5.90
CA PHE A 247 2.81 -18.43 5.58
C PHE A 247 3.71 -18.66 6.80
N PRO A 248 4.65 -19.63 6.74
CA PRO A 248 5.58 -19.89 7.85
C PRO A 248 6.65 -18.82 8.04
N TYR A 249 7.01 -18.06 6.99
CA TYR A 249 8.00 -16.99 7.06
C TYR A 249 7.35 -15.69 6.61
N VAL A 250 7.23 -14.74 7.54
CA VAL A 250 6.54 -13.46 7.33
C VAL A 250 7.45 -12.31 7.76
N THR A 251 7.50 -11.25 6.95
CA THR A 251 8.10 -9.97 7.32
C THR A 251 7.09 -8.85 7.13
N VAL A 252 7.22 -7.77 7.91
CA VAL A 252 6.34 -6.60 7.83
C VAL A 252 7.17 -5.38 7.49
N TRP A 253 6.70 -4.62 6.50
CA TRP A 253 7.35 -3.45 5.95
C TRP A 253 6.43 -2.23 6.06
N GLY A 254 6.95 -1.08 6.44
CA GLY A 254 6.23 0.20 6.44
C GLY A 254 6.45 0.93 5.12
N MET A 255 5.39 1.18 4.36
CA MET A 255 5.49 1.91 3.09
C MET A 255 5.30 3.41 3.32
N SER A 256 4.35 3.77 4.17
CA SER A 256 4.10 5.14 4.62
C SER A 256 3.83 5.13 6.14
N VAL A 257 3.53 6.27 6.77
CA VAL A 257 3.04 6.31 8.16
C VAL A 257 1.87 5.34 8.37
N THR A 258 1.07 5.09 7.33
CA THR A 258 -0.19 4.40 7.50
C THR A 258 -0.41 3.16 6.65
N ASP A 259 0.58 2.75 5.87
CA ASP A 259 0.47 1.61 4.97
C ASP A 259 1.57 0.61 5.28
N LEU A 260 1.18 -0.65 5.38
CA LEU A 260 2.06 -1.78 5.60
C LEU A 260 2.00 -2.74 4.43
N VAL A 261 3.09 -3.47 4.24
CA VAL A 261 3.15 -4.65 3.39
C VAL A 261 3.60 -5.84 4.22
N LEU A 262 2.81 -6.91 4.15
CA LEU A 262 3.13 -8.22 4.72
C LEU A 262 3.73 -9.07 3.61
N VAL A 263 4.97 -9.52 3.76
CA VAL A 263 5.61 -10.42 2.79
C VAL A 263 5.70 -11.82 3.39
N GLY A 264 5.04 -12.79 2.75
CA GLY A 264 4.96 -14.19 3.15
C GLY A 264 5.65 -15.11 2.15
N SER A 265 6.26 -16.19 2.64
CA SER A 265 6.94 -17.20 1.82
C SER A 265 6.90 -18.60 2.45
N ASN A 266 7.10 -19.63 1.62
CA ASN A 266 7.14 -21.03 2.05
C ASN A 266 8.48 -21.44 2.67
N GLU A 267 9.54 -20.72 2.34
CA GLU A 267 10.93 -20.99 2.70
C GLU A 267 11.58 -19.67 3.14
N PRO A 268 12.64 -19.69 3.97
CA PRO A 268 13.35 -18.46 4.31
C PRO A 268 13.87 -17.76 3.05
N VAL A 269 13.50 -16.49 2.85
CA VAL A 269 13.99 -15.71 1.72
C VAL A 269 15.37 -15.16 2.07
N SER A 270 16.39 -15.55 1.31
CA SER A 270 17.74 -15.01 1.47
C SER A 270 17.93 -13.82 0.54
N TRP A 271 18.00 -12.62 1.11
CA TRP A 271 18.18 -11.41 0.31
C TRP A 271 19.62 -11.26 -0.18
N ASP A 272 19.82 -11.28 -1.48
CA ASP A 272 21.12 -10.93 -2.05
C ASP A 272 21.26 -9.41 -2.17
N PHE A 273 22.09 -8.83 -1.31
CA PHE A 273 22.33 -7.40 -1.27
C PHE A 273 23.04 -6.90 -2.54
N GLU A 274 23.90 -7.71 -3.16
CA GLU A 274 24.61 -7.30 -4.38
C GLU A 274 23.66 -7.26 -5.59
N SER A 275 22.80 -8.27 -5.74
CA SER A 275 21.71 -8.20 -6.73
C SER A 275 20.77 -7.03 -6.48
N SER A 276 20.47 -6.71 -5.22
CA SER A 276 19.61 -5.57 -4.87
C SER A 276 20.26 -4.24 -5.22
N ARG A 277 21.55 -4.04 -4.90
CA ARG A 277 22.32 -2.85 -5.35
C ARG A 277 22.33 -2.73 -6.87
N THR A 278 22.50 -3.85 -7.57
CA THR A 278 22.45 -3.89 -9.04
C THR A 278 21.07 -3.50 -9.56
N ALA A 279 19.99 -3.90 -8.89
CA ALA A 279 18.63 -3.50 -9.24
C ALA A 279 18.41 -1.99 -9.10
N PHE A 280 18.92 -1.36 -8.02
CA PHE A 280 18.90 0.10 -7.84
C PHE A 280 19.59 0.86 -8.97
N GLN A 281 20.56 0.26 -9.65
CA GLN A 281 21.29 0.90 -10.76
C GLN A 281 20.57 0.77 -12.11
N ARG A 282 19.49 0.00 -12.21
CA ARG A 282 18.72 -0.10 -13.46
C ARG A 282 18.03 1.24 -13.73
N PRO A 283 18.16 1.84 -14.93
CA PRO A 283 17.66 3.19 -15.18
C PRO A 283 16.19 3.42 -14.82
N GLY A 284 15.30 2.48 -15.18
CA GLY A 284 13.87 2.56 -14.84
C GLY A 284 13.59 2.44 -13.35
N VAL A 285 14.26 1.50 -12.67
CA VAL A 285 14.14 1.33 -11.21
C VAL A 285 14.66 2.57 -10.48
N ALA A 286 15.84 3.07 -10.85
CA ALA A 286 16.42 4.27 -10.28
C ALA A 286 15.52 5.49 -10.45
N ALA A 287 14.94 5.68 -11.64
CA ALA A 287 14.04 6.79 -11.92
C ALA A 287 12.74 6.72 -11.09
N ASP A 288 12.19 5.52 -10.89
CA ASP A 288 10.99 5.31 -10.08
C ASP A 288 11.26 5.51 -8.59
N LEU A 289 12.34 4.93 -8.08
CA LEU A 289 12.72 5.07 -6.67
C LEU A 289 13.13 6.51 -6.31
N ALA A 290 13.79 7.23 -7.22
CA ALA A 290 14.09 8.65 -7.03
C ALA A 290 12.83 9.52 -6.90
N ARG A 291 11.73 9.19 -7.60
CA ARG A 291 10.46 9.92 -7.47
C ARG A 291 9.83 9.80 -6.10
N ILE A 292 10.21 8.78 -5.32
CA ILE A 292 9.73 8.56 -3.95
C ILE A 292 10.82 8.77 -2.90
N SER A 293 11.87 9.54 -3.24
CA SER A 293 13.02 9.82 -2.38
C SER A 293 13.72 8.57 -1.83
N MET A 294 13.58 7.42 -2.51
CA MET A 294 14.20 6.15 -2.12
C MET A 294 15.57 6.01 -2.79
N GLY A 295 16.60 6.56 -2.14
CA GLY A 295 17.92 6.75 -2.76
C GLY A 295 18.83 5.52 -2.77
N ASP A 296 18.66 4.59 -1.83
CA ASP A 296 19.60 3.46 -1.66
C ASP A 296 18.98 2.25 -0.95
N LEU A 297 19.75 1.15 -0.97
CA LEU A 297 19.36 -0.10 -0.34
C LEU A 297 19.27 0.02 1.19
N PHE A 298 20.10 0.86 1.82
CA PHE A 298 20.01 1.09 3.26
C PHE A 298 18.63 1.63 3.65
N THR A 299 18.18 2.66 2.92
CA THR A 299 16.91 3.34 3.12
C THR A 299 15.72 2.42 2.88
N LEU A 300 15.82 1.55 1.88
CA LEU A 300 14.80 0.53 1.61
C LEU A 300 14.75 -0.52 2.73
N LEU A 301 15.90 -1.06 3.15
CA LEU A 301 15.96 -2.05 4.23
C LEU A 301 15.49 -1.45 5.56
N ASN A 302 15.66 -0.14 5.75
CA ASN A 302 15.14 0.59 6.90
C ASN A 302 13.60 0.75 6.89
N GLN A 303 12.90 0.26 5.86
CA GLN A 303 11.44 0.15 5.87
C GLN A 303 10.93 -1.14 6.55
N GLN A 304 11.81 -2.11 6.86
CA GLN A 304 11.39 -3.34 7.54
C GLN A 304 11.10 -3.06 9.02
N LEU A 305 9.85 -3.28 9.42
CA LEU A 305 9.41 -3.10 10.81
C LEU A 305 9.57 -4.37 11.62
N MET A 306 9.27 -5.52 11.02
CA MET A 306 9.25 -6.80 11.71
C MET A 306 9.91 -7.90 10.89
N SER A 307 10.84 -8.58 11.52
CA SER A 307 11.43 -9.86 11.12
C SER A 307 10.49 -11.03 11.40
N PRO A 308 10.77 -12.23 10.87
CA PRO A 308 9.95 -13.42 11.15
C PRO A 308 9.84 -13.73 12.64
N LEU A 309 10.90 -13.47 13.41
CA LEU A 309 10.88 -13.68 14.86
C LEU A 309 9.87 -12.73 15.54
N ARG A 310 9.90 -11.44 15.18
CA ARG A 310 9.00 -10.45 15.78
C ARG A 310 7.54 -10.70 15.40
N VAL A 311 7.28 -11.08 14.15
CA VAL A 311 5.93 -11.44 13.72
C VAL A 311 5.42 -12.65 14.50
N ALA A 312 6.26 -13.66 14.75
CA ALA A 312 5.89 -14.81 15.57
C ALA A 312 5.55 -14.42 17.02
N GLU A 313 6.29 -13.49 17.61
CA GLU A 313 5.98 -12.96 18.95
C GLU A 313 4.63 -12.23 18.98
N VAL A 314 4.39 -11.33 18.03
CA VAL A 314 3.11 -10.59 17.94
C VAL A 314 1.93 -11.55 17.79
N THR A 315 2.07 -12.54 16.91
CA THR A 315 1.01 -13.53 16.66
C THR A 315 0.84 -14.53 17.80
N SER A 316 1.86 -14.77 18.62
CA SER A 316 1.74 -15.62 19.82
C SER A 316 0.82 -15.03 20.90
N LEU A 317 0.53 -13.72 20.86
CA LEU A 317 -0.46 -13.08 21.74
C LEU A 317 -1.90 -13.56 21.48
N GLY A 318 -2.12 -14.25 20.35
CA GLY A 318 -3.40 -14.78 19.96
C GLY A 318 -4.35 -13.71 19.42
N GLY A 319 -5.54 -14.14 19.00
CA GLY A 319 -6.57 -13.27 18.44
C GLY A 319 -7.56 -14.07 17.59
N ARG A 320 -8.25 -13.38 16.68
CA ARG A 320 -9.25 -13.99 15.79
C ARG A 320 -8.64 -14.21 14.41
N LEU A 321 -8.94 -15.36 13.82
CA LEU A 321 -8.66 -15.61 12.40
C LEU A 321 -9.83 -15.10 11.56
N ASN A 322 -9.52 -14.56 10.39
CA ASN A 322 -10.50 -14.28 9.35
C ASN A 322 -10.55 -15.47 8.39
N THR A 323 -11.70 -16.12 8.28
CA THR A 323 -11.90 -17.30 7.42
C THR A 323 -13.17 -17.13 6.60
N ASN A 324 -13.35 -17.94 5.54
CA ASN A 324 -14.61 -17.88 4.79
C ASN A 324 -15.83 -18.25 5.66
N ASN A 325 -15.66 -19.17 6.62
CA ASN A 325 -16.74 -19.61 7.52
C ASN A 325 -16.97 -18.64 8.70
N PHE A 326 -15.94 -17.87 9.06
CA PHE A 326 -16.01 -16.85 10.10
C PHE A 326 -15.34 -15.57 9.58
N PRO A 327 -16.04 -14.80 8.72
CA PRO A 327 -15.48 -13.62 8.05
C PRO A 327 -15.48 -12.43 9.01
N PHE A 328 -14.60 -12.49 10.02
CA PHE A 328 -14.51 -11.48 11.07
C PHE A 328 -14.30 -10.07 10.53
N LEU A 329 -13.45 -9.91 9.50
CA LEU A 329 -13.14 -8.59 8.94
C LEU A 329 -14.33 -7.95 8.23
N GLU A 330 -15.22 -8.74 7.61
CA GLU A 330 -16.42 -8.25 6.92
C GLU A 330 -17.33 -7.44 7.86
N TYR A 331 -17.33 -7.77 9.15
CA TYR A 331 -18.16 -7.09 10.16
C TYR A 331 -17.36 -6.15 11.05
N GLN A 332 -16.12 -6.49 11.37
CA GLN A 332 -15.29 -5.69 12.27
C GLN A 332 -14.75 -4.44 11.56
N ALA A 333 -14.24 -4.56 10.34
CA ALA A 333 -13.60 -3.44 9.65
C ALA A 333 -14.57 -2.26 9.41
N PRO A 334 -15.83 -2.46 8.95
CA PRO A 334 -16.78 -1.36 8.82
C PRO A 334 -17.11 -0.69 10.16
N ARG A 335 -17.21 -1.45 11.26
CA ARG A 335 -17.45 -0.89 12.60
C ARG A 335 -16.29 0.00 13.03
N VAL A 336 -15.07 -0.50 12.86
CA VAL A 336 -13.84 0.21 13.23
C VAL A 336 -13.62 1.44 12.36
N PHE A 337 -13.94 1.33 11.06
CA PHE A 337 -14.03 2.49 10.17
C PHE A 337 -14.86 3.56 10.86
N PHE A 338 -16.13 3.34 11.22
CA PHE A 338 -16.97 4.38 11.87
C PHE A 338 -16.46 4.90 13.21
N LEU A 339 -15.71 4.10 13.98
CA LEU A 339 -15.10 4.54 15.24
C LEU A 339 -13.92 5.51 15.06
N ASN A 340 -13.37 5.61 13.84
CA ASN A 340 -12.26 6.50 13.49
C ASN A 340 -10.97 6.25 14.30
N THR A 341 -10.71 5.00 14.66
CA THR A 341 -9.47 4.65 15.35
C THR A 341 -8.35 4.38 14.35
N GLU A 342 -7.14 4.27 14.87
CA GLU A 342 -5.95 3.83 14.12
C GLU A 342 -5.33 2.62 14.82
N ALA A 343 -4.68 1.75 14.06
CA ALA A 343 -3.91 0.65 14.61
C ALA A 343 -2.52 1.15 15.02
N THR A 344 -2.08 0.85 16.24
CA THR A 344 -0.77 1.19 16.80
C THR A 344 0.14 -0.03 16.97
N LEU A 345 -0.40 -1.24 16.80
CA LEU A 345 0.31 -2.52 16.97
C LEU A 345 1.63 -2.56 16.19
N HIS A 346 1.64 -2.06 14.96
CA HIS A 346 2.83 -2.04 14.12
C HIS A 346 3.96 -1.18 14.71
N ALA A 347 3.63 -0.03 15.31
CA ALA A 347 4.59 0.86 15.94
C ALA A 347 5.10 0.31 17.29
N LEU A 348 4.23 -0.39 18.04
CA LEU A 348 4.61 -1.03 19.30
C LEU A 348 5.65 -2.15 19.10
N PHE A 349 5.58 -2.83 17.96
CA PHE A 349 6.45 -3.96 17.63
C PHE A 349 7.50 -3.66 16.54
N ASP A 350 7.73 -2.37 16.24
CA ASP A 350 8.73 -1.94 15.27
C ASP A 350 10.16 -2.20 15.78
N GLU A 351 10.85 -3.16 15.16
CA GLU A 351 12.21 -3.57 15.53
C GLU A 351 13.27 -2.50 15.36
N ARG A 352 13.02 -1.49 14.53
CA ARG A 352 13.96 -0.39 14.29
C ARG A 352 14.10 0.51 15.52
N ASN A 353 13.15 0.43 16.46
CA ASN A 353 13.21 1.15 17.74
C ASN A 353 14.13 0.51 18.78
N TRP A 354 14.66 -0.68 18.51
CA TRP A 354 15.59 -1.40 19.38
C TRP A 354 17.02 -1.36 18.83
N THR A 355 17.95 -2.00 19.52
CA THR A 355 19.35 -2.01 19.10
C THR A 355 19.50 -2.81 17.81
N LEU A 356 19.91 -2.16 16.71
CA LEU A 356 20.06 -2.80 15.39
C LEU A 356 20.87 -4.10 15.43
N ARG A 357 21.83 -4.21 16.34
CA ARG A 357 22.69 -5.40 16.53
C ARG A 357 21.96 -6.65 17.05
N ASN A 358 20.77 -6.51 17.65
CA ASN A 358 20.02 -7.61 18.27
C ASN A 358 18.62 -7.79 17.65
N THR A 359 18.45 -7.45 16.37
CA THR A 359 17.17 -7.60 15.64
C THR A 359 17.28 -8.69 14.57
N GLY A 360 16.13 -9.23 14.15
CA GLY A 360 16.06 -10.13 13.00
C GLY A 360 15.96 -9.41 11.65
N LEU A 361 16.19 -8.10 11.62
CA LEU A 361 15.98 -7.27 10.43
C LEU A 361 17.09 -7.48 9.39
N GLU A 362 16.72 -7.39 8.12
CA GLU A 362 17.64 -7.46 6.98
C GLU A 362 18.60 -6.27 6.96
N LEU A 363 18.17 -5.12 7.49
CA LEU A 363 19.05 -3.98 7.73
C LEU A 363 20.21 -4.34 8.67
N ALA A 364 19.96 -5.13 9.72
CA ALA A 364 21.01 -5.56 10.65
C ALA A 364 22.03 -6.46 9.95
N ARG A 365 21.57 -7.36 9.08
CA ARG A 365 22.44 -8.23 8.27
C ARG A 365 23.22 -7.45 7.21
N TYR A 366 22.62 -6.43 6.62
CA TYR A 366 23.27 -5.52 5.65
C TYR A 366 24.38 -4.66 6.26
N LEU A 367 24.26 -4.35 7.55
CA LEU A 367 25.25 -3.65 8.34
C LEU A 367 26.25 -4.58 9.03
N ASP A 368 26.17 -5.90 8.87
CA ASP A 368 27.00 -6.82 9.64
C ASP A 368 28.51 -6.48 9.53
N GLY A 369 29.12 -6.12 10.66
CA GLY A 369 30.51 -5.68 10.75
C GLY A 369 30.83 -4.27 10.23
N ARG A 370 29.84 -3.47 9.81
CA ARG A 370 30.03 -2.10 9.31
C ARG A 370 29.05 -1.08 9.92
N GLU A 371 29.45 0.17 9.88
CA GLU A 371 28.57 1.28 10.23
C GLU A 371 27.85 1.82 8.98
N PRO A 372 26.64 2.39 9.12
CA PRO A 372 26.01 3.12 8.02
C PRO A 372 26.83 4.35 7.66
N THR A 373 26.90 4.68 6.37
CA THR A 373 27.59 5.88 5.91
C THR A 373 26.75 7.14 6.17
N PRO A 374 27.36 8.33 6.28
CA PRO A 374 26.62 9.59 6.38
C PRO A 374 25.58 9.77 5.25
N ALA A 375 25.95 9.41 4.01
CA ALA A 375 25.04 9.49 2.86
C ALA A 375 23.82 8.57 2.98
N GLU A 376 24.02 7.32 3.42
CA GLU A 376 22.92 6.36 3.67
C GLU A 376 21.93 6.91 4.72
N LEU A 377 22.45 7.57 5.75
CA LEU A 377 21.63 8.13 6.82
C LEU A 377 20.86 9.39 6.37
N VAL A 378 21.53 10.29 5.64
CA VAL A 378 20.91 11.48 5.02
C VAL A 378 19.78 11.06 4.08
N ASN A 379 20.06 10.13 3.16
CA ASN A 379 19.06 9.59 2.23
C ASN A 379 17.85 9.00 2.97
N SER A 380 18.09 8.27 4.07
CA SER A 380 17.00 7.72 4.85
C SER A 380 16.16 8.79 5.56
N ILE A 381 16.77 9.86 6.05
CA ILE A 381 16.04 10.98 6.69
C ILE A 381 15.25 11.75 5.65
N ASP A 382 15.85 12.06 4.50
CA ASP A 382 15.20 12.73 3.38
C ASP A 382 14.00 11.92 2.87
N CYS A 383 14.18 10.60 2.69
CA CYS A 383 13.09 9.70 2.33
C CYS A 383 11.93 9.80 3.33
N ILE A 384 12.20 9.74 4.63
CA ILE A 384 11.15 9.79 5.66
C ILE A 384 10.45 11.15 5.65
N ARG A 385 11.21 12.26 5.54
CA ARG A 385 10.67 13.62 5.46
C ARG A 385 9.74 13.78 4.26
N ASP A 386 10.16 13.32 3.09
CA ASP A 386 9.46 13.56 1.83
C ASP A 386 8.26 12.63 1.65
N THR A 387 8.34 11.39 2.15
CA THR A 387 7.28 10.38 2.00
C THR A 387 6.30 10.36 3.17
N GLY A 388 6.65 11.00 4.30
CA GLY A 388 5.94 10.79 5.56
C GLY A 388 6.08 9.33 5.99
N GLY A 389 7.29 8.80 6.00
CA GLY A 389 7.59 7.45 6.49
C GLY A 389 7.57 7.38 8.02
N MET A 390 7.55 6.17 8.59
CA MET A 390 7.68 6.01 10.04
C MET A 390 9.13 6.19 10.49
N LEU A 391 9.39 7.22 11.29
CA LEU A 391 10.70 7.52 11.86
C LEU A 391 10.99 6.65 13.10
N PRO A 392 11.98 5.73 13.05
CA PRO A 392 12.43 5.00 14.23
C PRO A 392 12.99 5.95 15.29
N ARG A 393 12.88 5.58 16.57
CA ARG A 393 13.39 6.34 17.72
C ARG A 393 14.87 6.72 17.58
N LEU A 394 15.69 5.80 17.06
CA LEU A 394 17.11 6.05 16.80
C LEU A 394 17.31 7.23 15.85
N GLN A 395 16.59 7.23 14.72
CA GLN A 395 16.65 8.29 13.74
C GLN A 395 15.96 9.56 14.26
N ALA A 396 14.91 9.45 15.07
CA ALA A 396 14.25 10.58 15.72
C ALA A 396 15.21 11.32 16.68
N SER A 397 15.99 10.60 17.48
CA SER A 397 17.01 11.20 18.35
C SER A 397 18.11 11.90 17.55
N ALA A 398 18.58 11.30 16.45
CA ALA A 398 19.56 11.93 15.55
C ALA A 398 18.98 13.18 14.85
N THR A 399 17.72 13.12 14.40
CA THR A 399 17.02 14.24 13.75
C THR A 399 16.76 15.37 14.74
N ALA A 400 16.40 15.06 15.99
CA ALA A 400 16.22 16.05 17.04
C ALA A 400 17.56 16.75 17.39
N ALA A 401 18.64 15.98 17.53
CA ALA A 401 19.98 16.54 17.73
C ALA A 401 20.40 17.43 16.54
N TRP A 402 20.00 17.09 15.31
CA TRP A 402 20.26 17.92 14.13
C TRP A 402 19.52 19.26 14.19
N LEU A 403 18.19 19.22 14.42
CA LEU A 403 17.35 20.41 14.54
C LEU A 403 17.85 21.37 15.65
N GLU A 404 18.42 20.82 16.73
CA GLU A 404 19.00 21.61 17.81
C GLU A 404 20.35 22.24 17.45
N MET A 405 21.16 21.59 16.60
CA MET A 405 22.51 22.06 16.29
C MET A 405 22.56 23.04 15.12
N GLU A 406 21.85 22.78 14.02
CA GLU A 406 21.82 23.69 12.87
C GLU A 406 20.46 23.62 12.13
N PRO A 407 19.46 24.45 12.50
CA PRO A 407 18.10 24.36 11.94
C PRO A 407 18.00 24.68 10.44
N ASP A 408 19.06 25.26 9.84
CA ASP A 408 19.05 25.81 8.48
C ASP A 408 20.13 25.24 7.53
N THR A 409 20.89 24.19 7.89
CA THR A 409 21.93 23.63 6.99
C THR A 409 21.94 22.09 6.86
N PRO A 410 22.29 21.54 5.66
CA PRO A 410 22.51 20.10 5.47
C PRO A 410 23.80 19.54 6.11
N ALA A 411 24.75 20.37 6.51
CA ALA A 411 26.06 19.92 7.03
C ALA A 411 26.00 19.38 8.46
N GLY A 412 25.06 19.88 9.27
CA GLY A 412 24.86 19.42 10.66
C GLY A 412 24.37 17.98 10.78
N VAL A 413 23.90 17.35 9.70
CA VAL A 413 23.32 16.00 9.71
C VAL A 413 24.39 14.96 10.06
N GLU A 414 25.61 15.07 9.50
CA GLU A 414 26.71 14.15 9.77
C GLU A 414 27.13 14.20 11.25
N GLU A 415 27.26 15.40 11.84
CA GLU A 415 27.63 15.60 13.24
C GLU A 415 26.49 15.21 14.22
N ALA A 416 25.23 15.46 13.86
CA ALA A 416 24.06 15.07 14.64
C ALA A 416 23.79 13.58 14.66
N ILE A 417 23.95 12.92 13.52
CA ILE A 417 23.86 11.48 13.44
C ILE A 417 25.03 10.85 14.18
N LEU A 418 26.26 11.36 14.05
CA LEU A 418 27.40 10.89 14.84
C LEU A 418 27.15 11.05 16.34
N THR A 419 26.64 12.20 16.79
CA THR A 419 26.35 12.47 18.21
C THR A 419 25.21 11.58 18.74
N GLY A 420 24.10 11.47 18.00
CA GLY A 420 22.98 10.59 18.33
C GLY A 420 23.39 9.11 18.38
N TYR A 421 24.14 8.66 17.36
CA TYR A 421 24.66 7.29 17.26
C TYR A 421 25.66 6.96 18.36
N LEU A 422 26.60 7.85 18.67
CA LEU A 422 27.57 7.68 19.76
C LEU A 422 26.90 7.66 21.14
N SER A 423 25.88 8.50 21.37
CA SER A 423 25.11 8.48 22.62
C SER A 423 24.41 7.13 22.83
N LEU A 424 23.89 6.56 21.74
CA LEU A 424 23.21 5.27 21.77
C LEU A 424 24.20 4.12 21.95
N LYS A 425 25.33 4.13 21.24
CA LYS A 425 26.41 3.15 21.43
C LYS A 425 26.89 3.11 22.88
N ALA A 426 27.09 4.28 23.50
CA ALA A 426 27.47 4.38 24.91
C ALA A 426 26.37 3.82 25.85
N SER A 427 25.10 4.04 25.53
CA SER A 427 23.96 3.46 26.27
C SER A 427 23.91 1.93 26.14
N VAL A 428 24.10 1.41 24.93
CA VAL A 428 24.10 -0.03 24.62
C VAL A 428 25.27 -0.74 25.28
N ASP A 429 26.49 -0.18 25.22
CA ASP A 429 27.66 -0.74 25.89
C ASP A 429 27.47 -0.76 27.42
N LYS A 430 26.76 0.24 27.98
CA LYS A 430 26.41 0.29 29.40
C LYS A 430 25.37 -0.77 29.78
N THR A 431 24.33 -0.98 28.96
CA THR A 431 23.31 -2.02 29.20
C THR A 431 23.87 -3.43 28.99
N ALA A 432 24.74 -3.63 28.00
CA ALA A 432 25.43 -4.90 27.75
C ALA A 432 26.42 -5.26 28.88
N LYS A 433 27.02 -4.26 29.52
CA LYS A 433 27.85 -4.44 30.72
C LYS A 433 26.99 -4.84 31.93
N LEU A 434 25.85 -4.17 32.13
CA LEU A 434 24.89 -4.46 33.20
C LEU A 434 24.17 -5.82 33.05
N ALA A 435 24.15 -6.42 31.87
CA ALA A 435 23.59 -7.75 31.64
C ALA A 435 24.61 -8.89 31.77
N ARG A 436 25.91 -8.56 31.91
CA ARG A 436 27.01 -9.52 32.12
C ARG A 436 27.48 -9.58 33.58
N ASP A 437 27.12 -8.57 34.37
CA ASP A 437 27.28 -8.49 35.83
C ASP A 437 25.96 -8.93 36.51
#